data_AF-A0A9V1G6N8-F1
#
_entry.id   AF-A0A9V1G6N8-F1
#
_cell.length_a   1.000
_cell.length_b   1.000
_cell.length_c   1.000
_cell.angle_alpha   90.00
_cell.angle_beta   90.00
_cell.angle_gamma   90.00
#
_symmetry.space_group_name_H-M   'P 1'
#
loop_
_entity.id
_entity.type
_entity.pdbx_description
1 polymer ?
#
loop_
_entity_poly.entity_id
_entity_poly.type
_entity_poly.pdbx_seq_one_letter_code
_entity_poly.pdbx_strand_id
1 'polypeptide(L)'
;MKCTRTIFLTLSYWPRQLKIGLQGDVTDPRTNSLLHILDILPRLQKLPKYILLENVKGFEVSSTRDLLIQTIENCGFQYQEFLLSPTSLGIPNSRLRYFLIAKLQSEPLPFQAPGQVLKEFPKLESEHPEKNTIVAENKIERKKIEPNICFDNGRQCSGKEAILFKLETIEEIDRKHQQDSDLSVQMLKDFLEDDIDTNQYFLPPKSLLRYALLLDIVKPTCRRSTCFTKGYGSYIEGTGSVLQTSEDVQIENVYKSLTNLSQEEKITKLSMLKLRYFTPKEIANLLGFPPDFGLLRTFYTKMVMLFKIICNHDPNNFTIFVLICEFIPF
;
A
#
# COMPACT_ATOMS: atom_id res chain seq x y z
N MET A 1 -23.37 9.12 27.18
CA MET A 1 -22.81 8.25 26.12
C MET A 1 -23.79 8.17 24.96
N LYS A 2 -23.61 9.01 23.92
CA LYS A 2 -24.38 8.91 22.68
C LYS A 2 -23.84 7.70 21.91
N CYS A 3 -24.65 6.66 21.75
CA CYS A 3 -24.32 5.48 20.96
C CYS A 3 -24.29 5.90 19.47
N THR A 4 -23.11 6.26 18.96
CA THR A 4 -22.86 6.47 17.54
C THR A 4 -23.00 5.11 16.85
N ARG A 5 -24.14 4.91 16.17
CA ARG A 5 -24.46 3.66 15.47
C ARG A 5 -23.75 3.63 14.13
N THR A 6 -22.56 3.07 14.15
CA THR A 6 -21.69 2.88 12.98
C THR A 6 -21.66 1.41 12.60
N ILE A 7 -21.91 1.09 11.33
CA ILE A 7 -21.69 -0.26 10.79
C ILE A 7 -20.37 -0.24 10.02
N PHE A 8 -19.45 -1.12 10.42
CA PHE A 8 -18.19 -1.35 9.73
C PHE A 8 -18.30 -2.64 8.91
N LEU A 9 -18.16 -2.52 7.59
CA LEU A 9 -18.16 -3.66 6.68
C LEU A 9 -16.75 -3.85 6.12
N THR A 10 -16.09 -4.92 6.54
CA THR A 10 -14.83 -5.37 5.91
C THR A 10 -15.09 -6.63 5.12
N LEU A 11 -14.80 -6.60 3.82
CA LEU A 11 -14.82 -7.79 2.99
C LEU A 11 -13.40 -8.08 2.54
N SER A 12 -12.84 -9.19 3.01
CA SER A 12 -11.58 -9.70 2.50
C SER A 12 -11.79 -10.30 1.10
N TYR A 13 -11.82 -9.44 0.09
CA TYR A 13 -11.84 -9.86 -1.32
C TYR A 13 -10.45 -10.39 -1.69
N TRP A 14 -10.40 -11.55 -2.35
CA TRP A 14 -9.13 -12.24 -2.63
C TRP A 14 -8.84 -12.19 -4.14
N PRO A 15 -7.84 -11.43 -4.59
CA PRO A 15 -7.26 -11.63 -5.91
C PRO A 15 -6.38 -12.87 -5.81
N ARG A 16 -6.88 -14.01 -6.29
CA ARG A 16 -6.00 -15.10 -6.66
C ARG A 16 -5.30 -14.61 -7.93
N GLN A 17 -4.12 -13.99 -7.81
CA GLN A 17 -3.22 -13.81 -8.95
C GLN A 17 -2.76 -15.21 -9.38
N LEU A 18 -3.61 -15.88 -10.14
CA LEU A 18 -3.40 -17.06 -10.96
C LEU A 18 -4.78 -17.37 -11.56
N LYS A 19 -4.96 -16.90 -12.81
CA LYS A 19 -6.20 -16.72 -13.59
C LYS A 19 -6.84 -15.35 -13.38
N ILE A 20 -6.76 -14.54 -14.44
CA ILE A 20 -7.67 -13.46 -14.82
C ILE A 20 -9.00 -13.65 -14.10
N GLY A 21 -9.39 -12.65 -13.29
CA GLY A 21 -10.62 -12.70 -12.51
C GLY A 21 -11.79 -13.08 -13.40
N LEU A 22 -12.33 -14.28 -13.21
CA LEU A 22 -13.63 -14.62 -13.74
C LEU A 22 -14.60 -13.63 -13.12
N GLN A 23 -15.19 -12.80 -13.97
CA GLN A 23 -16.21 -11.78 -13.69
C GLN A 23 -17.50 -12.44 -13.20
N GLY A 24 -17.45 -13.13 -12.07
CA GLY A 24 -18.58 -13.78 -11.40
C GLY A 24 -19.03 -13.01 -10.16
N ASP A 25 -18.96 -11.68 -10.20
CA ASP A 25 -18.97 -10.81 -9.02
C ASP A 25 -20.17 -11.05 -8.07
N VAL A 26 -21.38 -11.23 -8.61
CA VAL A 26 -22.60 -11.59 -7.86
C VAL A 26 -22.82 -13.09 -7.68
N THR A 27 -22.14 -13.93 -8.45
CA THR A 27 -22.21 -15.40 -8.33
C THR A 27 -21.12 -15.96 -7.43
N ASP A 28 -20.22 -15.11 -6.95
CA ASP A 28 -19.15 -15.46 -6.04
C ASP A 28 -19.70 -15.67 -4.62
N PRO A 29 -19.54 -16.87 -4.02
CA PRO A 29 -19.99 -17.12 -2.66
C PRO A 29 -19.44 -16.15 -1.61
N ARG A 30 -18.31 -15.47 -1.92
CA ARG A 30 -17.66 -14.49 -1.04
C ARG A 30 -18.44 -13.18 -0.92
N THR A 31 -19.25 -12.81 -1.91
CA THR A 31 -20.06 -11.57 -1.88
C THR A 31 -21.41 -11.78 -1.20
N ASN A 32 -21.85 -13.03 -0.98
CA ASN A 32 -23.13 -13.37 -0.35
C ASN A 32 -23.40 -12.63 0.96
N SER A 33 -22.39 -12.48 1.81
CA SER A 33 -22.54 -11.76 3.09
C SER A 33 -22.86 -10.28 2.89
N LEU A 34 -22.19 -9.61 1.94
CA LEU A 34 -22.49 -8.23 1.59
C LEU A 34 -23.87 -8.11 0.93
N LEU A 35 -24.17 -8.97 -0.03
CA LEU A 35 -25.47 -8.98 -0.70
C LEU A 35 -26.63 -9.13 0.30
N HIS A 36 -26.45 -9.99 1.31
CA HIS A 36 -27.42 -10.14 2.38
C HIS A 36 -27.58 -8.87 3.23
N ILE A 37 -26.49 -8.16 3.51
CA ILE A 37 -26.54 -6.87 4.24
C ILE A 37 -27.27 -5.81 3.41
N LEU A 38 -27.01 -5.74 2.11
CA LEU A 38 -27.71 -4.83 1.19
C LEU A 38 -29.21 -5.14 1.08
N ASP A 39 -29.59 -6.42 1.12
CA ASP A 39 -30.99 -6.85 1.15
C ASP A 39 -31.69 -6.53 2.49
N ILE A 40 -30.97 -6.57 3.61
CA ILE A 40 -31.52 -6.23 4.93
C ILE A 40 -31.64 -4.72 5.12
N LEU A 41 -30.68 -3.93 4.61
CA LEU A 41 -30.55 -2.50 4.93
C LEU A 41 -31.87 -1.72 4.76
N PRO A 42 -32.62 -1.83 3.64
CA PRO A 42 -33.90 -1.13 3.46
C PRO A 42 -35.03 -1.60 4.39
N ARG A 43 -34.89 -2.81 4.96
CA ARG A 43 -35.90 -3.45 5.84
C ARG A 43 -35.66 -3.14 7.32
N LEU A 44 -34.58 -2.44 7.66
CA LEU A 44 -34.31 -2.05 9.03
C LEU A 44 -35.33 -1.00 9.50
N GLN A 45 -35.99 -1.26 10.64
CA GLN A 45 -36.89 -0.30 11.28
C GLN A 45 -36.19 1.05 11.58
N LYS A 46 -34.88 1.01 11.83
CA LYS A 46 -34.05 2.19 12.03
C LYS A 46 -32.72 2.02 11.31
N LEU A 47 -32.52 2.80 10.25
CA LEU A 47 -31.28 2.83 9.48
C LEU A 47 -30.09 3.32 10.33
N PRO A 48 -28.87 2.84 10.04
CA PRO A 48 -27.65 3.36 10.65
C PRO A 48 -27.41 4.82 10.22
N LYS A 49 -26.80 5.63 11.08
CA LYS A 49 -26.43 7.01 10.72
C LYS A 49 -25.20 7.04 9.81
N TYR A 50 -24.30 6.08 9.99
CA TYR A 50 -23.06 5.97 9.23
C TYR A 50 -22.85 4.53 8.75
N ILE A 51 -22.47 4.39 7.49
CA ILE A 51 -21.98 3.14 6.90
C ILE A 51 -20.57 3.41 6.43
N LEU A 52 -19.66 2.53 6.80
CA LEU A 52 -18.30 2.63 6.32
C LEU A 52 -17.82 1.25 5.87
N LEU A 53 -17.20 1.22 4.70
CA LEU A 53 -16.83 0.00 4.02
C LEU A 53 -15.38 0.08 3.53
N GLU A 54 -14.62 -0.99 3.80
CA GLU A 54 -13.28 -1.19 3.24
C GLU A 54 -13.30 -2.40 2.30
N ASN A 55 -12.59 -2.27 1.17
CA ASN A 55 -12.46 -3.32 0.19
C ASN A 55 -11.14 -3.22 -0.58
N VAL A 56 -10.85 -4.19 -1.44
CA VAL A 56 -9.68 -4.17 -2.30
C VAL A 56 -9.83 -3.21 -3.46
N LYS A 57 -8.71 -2.74 -4.01
CA LYS A 57 -8.68 -2.07 -5.32
C LYS A 57 -9.31 -2.95 -6.40
N GLY A 58 -10.13 -2.35 -7.25
CA GLY A 58 -10.91 -3.01 -8.29
C GLY A 58 -12.37 -3.22 -7.88
N PHE A 59 -12.71 -3.08 -6.58
CA PHE A 59 -14.10 -3.10 -6.14
C PHE A 59 -14.90 -1.93 -6.70
N GLU A 60 -14.27 -0.77 -6.91
CA GLU A 60 -14.90 0.45 -7.45
C GLU A 60 -15.49 0.31 -8.86
N VAL A 61 -15.13 -0.74 -9.61
CA VAL A 61 -15.66 -1.05 -10.95
C VAL A 61 -16.49 -2.34 -10.98
N SER A 62 -16.86 -2.85 -9.81
CA SER A 62 -17.57 -4.14 -9.65
C SER A 62 -19.09 -3.94 -9.67
N SER A 63 -19.85 -4.95 -10.12
CA SER A 63 -21.32 -4.86 -10.11
C SER A 63 -21.89 -4.90 -8.69
N THR A 64 -21.16 -5.52 -7.75
CA THR A 64 -21.48 -5.51 -6.32
C THR A 64 -21.40 -4.09 -5.75
N ARG A 65 -20.41 -3.30 -6.20
CA ARG A 65 -20.31 -1.88 -5.86
C ARG A 65 -21.50 -1.09 -6.41
N ASP A 66 -21.90 -1.34 -7.64
CA ASP A 66 -23.06 -0.63 -8.22
C ASP A 66 -24.35 -0.91 -7.43
N LEU A 67 -24.54 -2.17 -7.01
CA LEU A 67 -25.66 -2.53 -6.14
C LEU A 67 -25.57 -1.87 -4.76
N LEU A 68 -24.37 -1.78 -4.18
CA LEU A 68 -24.12 -1.07 -2.92
C LEU A 68 -24.53 0.40 -3.04
N ILE A 69 -24.03 1.11 -4.05
CA ILE A 69 -24.33 2.54 -4.29
C ILE A 69 -25.83 2.74 -4.46
N GLN A 70 -26.46 1.96 -5.34
CA GLN A 70 -27.90 2.04 -5.57
C GLN A 70 -28.70 1.83 -4.27
N THR A 71 -28.29 0.87 -3.44
CA THR A 71 -28.98 0.56 -2.19
C THR A 71 -28.87 1.71 -1.17
N ILE A 72 -27.67 2.26 -0.98
CA ILE A 72 -27.46 3.34 0.00
C ILE A 72 -28.08 4.66 -0.48
N GLU A 73 -28.06 4.97 -1.77
CA GLU A 73 -28.75 6.13 -2.35
C GLU A 73 -30.26 6.03 -2.16
N ASN A 74 -30.86 4.86 -2.45
CA ASN A 74 -32.28 4.61 -2.21
C ASN A 74 -32.68 4.72 -0.73
N CYS A 75 -31.74 4.43 0.18
CA CYS A 75 -31.93 4.60 1.62
C CYS A 75 -31.65 6.04 2.11
N GLY A 76 -31.32 6.98 1.22
CA GLY A 76 -31.10 8.39 1.53
C GLY A 76 -29.72 8.71 2.11
N PHE A 77 -28.71 7.87 1.89
CA PHE A 77 -27.34 8.19 2.29
C PHE A 77 -26.63 9.07 1.27
N GLN A 78 -25.87 10.05 1.76
CA GLN A 78 -24.81 10.70 0.99
C GLN A 78 -23.51 9.96 1.21
N TYR A 79 -22.70 9.81 0.16
CA TYR A 79 -21.49 9.00 0.23
C TYR A 79 -20.29 9.63 -0.50
N GLN A 80 -19.10 9.16 -0.17
CA GLN A 80 -17.87 9.42 -0.90
C GLN A 80 -17.02 8.14 -0.95
N GLU A 81 -16.42 7.89 -2.11
CA GLU A 81 -15.50 6.76 -2.35
C GLU A 81 -14.05 7.23 -2.40
N PHE A 82 -13.14 6.38 -1.96
CA PHE A 82 -11.71 6.65 -1.93
C PHE A 82 -10.89 5.43 -2.35
N LEU A 83 -9.69 5.67 -2.88
CA LEU A 83 -8.62 4.71 -3.06
C LEU A 83 -7.36 5.24 -2.35
N LEU A 84 -7.11 4.76 -1.13
CA LEU A 84 -6.05 5.28 -0.26
C LEU A 84 -5.05 4.20 0.11
N SER A 85 -3.82 4.64 0.39
CA SER A 85 -2.70 3.80 0.84
C SER A 85 -2.10 4.42 2.10
N PRO A 86 -1.55 3.62 3.05
CA PRO A 86 -0.87 4.13 4.24
C PRO A 86 0.27 5.12 3.93
N THR A 87 0.86 5.04 2.74
CA THR A 87 1.83 6.04 2.23
C THR A 87 1.31 7.46 2.28
N SER A 88 0.00 7.69 2.08
CA SER A 88 -0.63 9.02 2.21
C SER A 88 -0.67 9.55 3.64
N LEU A 89 -0.42 8.68 4.64
CA LEU A 89 -0.28 9.02 6.06
C LEU A 89 1.19 9.04 6.52
N GLY A 90 2.12 9.02 5.57
CA GLY A 90 3.54 8.99 5.88
C GLY A 90 4.04 7.63 6.39
N ILE A 91 3.30 6.54 6.16
CA ILE A 91 3.71 5.18 6.52
C ILE A 91 4.38 4.49 5.33
N PRO A 92 5.60 3.93 5.47
CA PRO A 92 6.37 3.34 4.37
C PRO A 92 5.86 1.96 3.93
N ASN A 93 4.54 1.78 3.78
CA ASN A 93 3.93 0.54 3.30
C ASN A 93 2.89 0.81 2.20
N SER A 94 3.11 0.24 1.01
CA SER A 94 2.13 0.34 -0.08
C SER A 94 0.98 -0.62 0.16
N ARG A 95 -0.23 -0.10 0.42
CA ARG A 95 -1.42 -0.93 0.65
C ARG A 95 -2.70 -0.22 0.20
N LEU A 96 -2.82 -0.07 -1.12
CA LEU A 96 -3.96 0.61 -1.73
C LEU A 96 -5.26 -0.17 -1.48
N ARG A 97 -6.26 0.50 -0.90
CA ARG A 97 -7.59 -0.04 -0.59
C ARG A 97 -8.69 0.91 -0.99
N TYR A 98 -9.81 0.32 -1.37
CA TYR A 98 -11.06 1.01 -1.60
C TYR A 98 -11.71 1.30 -0.25
N PHE A 99 -12.19 2.52 -0.09
CA PHE A 99 -13.01 2.91 1.05
C PHE A 99 -14.28 3.58 0.54
N LEU A 100 -15.39 3.32 1.22
CA LEU A 100 -16.62 4.09 1.07
C LEU A 100 -17.06 4.56 2.45
N ILE A 101 -17.39 5.84 2.52
CA ILE A 101 -18.05 6.42 3.67
C ILE A 101 -19.44 6.89 3.24
N ALA A 102 -20.44 6.62 4.06
CA ALA A 102 -21.80 7.04 3.80
C ALA A 102 -22.45 7.53 5.10
N LYS A 103 -23.19 8.64 4.99
CA LYS A 103 -23.90 9.29 6.09
C LYS A 103 -25.36 9.49 5.70
N LEU A 104 -26.26 9.10 6.60
CA LEU A 104 -27.68 9.33 6.45
C LEU A 104 -28.00 10.80 6.73
N GLN A 105 -28.09 11.60 5.67
CA GLN A 105 -28.38 13.04 5.73
C GLN A 105 -28.89 13.54 4.37
N SER A 106 -29.57 14.69 4.36
CA SER A 106 -30.06 15.32 3.13
C SER A 106 -28.97 16.08 2.38
N GLU A 107 -28.10 16.79 3.12
CA GLU A 107 -27.05 17.62 2.53
C GLU A 107 -25.84 16.78 2.08
N PRO A 108 -25.18 17.10 0.95
CA PRO A 108 -23.93 16.47 0.53
C PRO A 108 -22.82 16.51 1.59
N LEU A 109 -21.85 15.61 1.50
CA LEU A 109 -20.63 15.70 2.32
C LEU A 109 -19.81 16.93 1.88
N PRO A 110 -19.13 17.65 2.80
CA PRO A 110 -18.36 18.86 2.44
C PRO A 110 -17.28 18.64 1.38
N PHE A 111 -16.78 17.40 1.27
CA PHE A 111 -15.74 16.96 0.34
C PHE A 111 -16.28 16.01 -0.73
N GLN A 112 -17.59 16.01 -0.96
CA GLN A 112 -18.20 15.14 -1.96
C GLN A 112 -17.75 15.52 -3.36
N ALA A 113 -17.26 14.54 -4.09
CA ALA A 113 -16.88 14.59 -5.49
C ALA A 113 -17.74 13.55 -6.25
N PRO A 114 -18.93 13.95 -6.74
CA PRO A 114 -19.87 13.02 -7.36
C PRO A 114 -19.26 12.21 -8.51
N GLY A 115 -19.45 10.89 -8.48
CA GLY A 115 -18.94 9.97 -9.51
C GLY A 115 -17.41 9.81 -9.54
N GLN A 116 -16.69 10.38 -8.57
CA GLN A 116 -15.23 10.30 -8.49
C GLN A 116 -14.78 9.49 -7.28
N VAL A 117 -13.79 8.63 -7.48
CA VAL A 117 -13.08 7.93 -6.41
C VAL A 117 -11.84 8.75 -6.05
N LEU A 118 -11.84 9.36 -4.86
CA LEU A 118 -10.75 10.24 -4.42
C LEU A 118 -9.49 9.43 -4.09
N LYS A 119 -8.33 9.89 -4.58
CA LYS A 119 -7.04 9.20 -4.36
C LYS A 119 -6.21 9.82 -3.23
N GLU A 120 -6.71 10.89 -2.66
CA GLU A 120 -6.08 11.65 -1.58
C GLU A 120 -7.13 11.95 -0.52
N PHE A 121 -6.67 12.27 0.70
CA PHE A 121 -7.55 12.76 1.74
C PHE A 121 -8.13 14.12 1.37
N PRO A 122 -9.37 14.43 1.77
CA PRO A 122 -9.92 15.78 1.64
C PRO A 122 -9.01 16.80 2.31
N LYS A 123 -8.84 17.97 1.68
CA LYS A 123 -8.20 19.11 2.32
C LYS A 123 -9.30 19.90 3.02
N LEU A 124 -9.19 20.09 4.33
CA LEU A 124 -10.10 20.99 5.03
C LEU A 124 -9.74 22.41 4.58
N GLU A 125 -10.61 23.06 3.82
CA GLU A 125 -10.46 24.49 3.56
C GLU A 125 -10.61 25.20 4.92
N SER A 126 -9.50 25.74 5.43
CA SER A 126 -9.55 26.64 6.57
C SER A 126 -10.30 27.90 6.14
N GLU A 127 -11.43 28.20 6.76
CA GLU A 127 -12.19 29.44 6.57
C GLU A 127 -11.38 30.65 7.07
N HIS A 128 -10.39 31.12 6.32
CA HIS A 128 -9.87 32.49 6.43
C HIS A 128 -9.48 33.00 5.03
N PRO A 129 -10.36 33.79 4.38
CA PRO A 129 -10.01 34.49 3.16
C PRO A 129 -9.31 35.81 3.54
N GLU A 130 -7.99 35.80 3.74
CA GLU A 130 -7.23 37.05 3.76
C GLU A 130 -7.00 37.54 2.33
N LYS A 131 -7.96 38.34 1.85
CA LYS A 131 -7.73 39.34 0.82
C LYS A 131 -7.10 40.57 1.48
N ASN A 132 -5.90 40.95 1.06
CA ASN A 132 -5.49 42.32 0.74
C ASN A 132 -4.12 42.28 0.01
N THR A 133 -4.01 42.38 -1.32
CA THR A 133 -4.04 43.56 -2.23
C THR A 133 -2.64 44.04 -2.66
N ILE A 134 -2.22 43.57 -3.85
CA ILE A 134 -1.69 44.29 -5.04
C ILE A 134 -0.34 45.09 -4.98
N VAL A 135 0.63 44.50 -5.72
CA VAL A 135 1.60 45.06 -6.72
C VAL A 135 2.85 45.83 -6.26
N ALA A 136 4.01 45.23 -6.58
CA ALA A 136 5.07 45.90 -7.36
C ALA A 136 5.84 44.86 -8.19
N GLU A 137 5.79 45.01 -9.51
CA GLU A 137 6.59 44.26 -10.48
C GLU A 137 8.07 44.54 -10.29
N ASN A 138 8.91 43.51 -10.38
CA ASN A 138 10.30 43.66 -10.80
C ASN A 138 10.70 42.45 -11.66
N LYS A 139 10.72 42.68 -12.97
CA LYS A 139 11.43 41.87 -13.96
C LYS A 139 12.91 41.79 -13.59
N ILE A 140 13.44 40.60 -13.36
CA ILE A 140 14.85 40.29 -13.61
C ILE A 140 14.92 38.95 -14.36
N GLU A 141 15.52 39.03 -15.54
CA GLU A 141 15.69 38.01 -16.55
C GLU A 141 16.42 36.76 -16.02
N ARG A 142 15.85 35.57 -16.25
CA ARG A 142 16.62 34.32 -16.20
C ARG A 142 17.12 34.00 -17.60
N LYS A 143 18.42 34.29 -17.81
CA LYS A 143 19.20 33.82 -18.96
C LYS A 143 19.01 32.31 -19.15
N LYS A 144 18.59 31.93 -20.35
CA LYS A 144 18.74 30.56 -20.86
C LYS A 144 20.23 30.23 -20.88
N ILE A 145 20.62 29.20 -20.14
CA ILE A 145 21.91 28.52 -20.35
C ILE A 145 21.56 27.28 -21.18
N GLU A 146 21.89 27.36 -22.46
CA GLU A 146 21.89 26.23 -23.39
C GLU A 146 22.90 25.19 -22.92
N PRO A 147 22.54 23.89 -22.86
CA PRO A 147 23.53 22.83 -22.89
C PRO A 147 24.02 22.71 -24.33
N ASN A 148 25.29 23.06 -24.56
CA ASN A 148 25.99 22.86 -25.83
C ASN A 148 25.83 21.41 -26.31
N ILE A 149 25.04 21.23 -27.37
CA ILE A 149 25.04 20.03 -28.20
C ILE A 149 26.17 20.19 -29.20
N CYS A 150 27.29 19.49 -28.99
CA CYS A 150 28.27 19.28 -30.04
C CYS A 150 27.90 17.97 -30.74
N PHE A 151 27.21 18.08 -31.88
CA PHE A 151 27.10 17.00 -32.85
C PHE A 151 28.47 16.86 -33.52
N ASP A 152 29.12 15.70 -33.35
CA ASP A 152 30.11 15.25 -34.30
C ASP A 152 29.63 13.93 -34.91
N ASN A 153 29.42 13.97 -36.22
CA ASN A 153 28.87 12.89 -37.02
C ASN A 153 29.99 11.94 -37.42
N GLY A 154 29.89 10.68 -36.98
CA GLY A 154 30.42 9.56 -37.74
C GLY A 154 31.28 8.56 -36.97
N ARG A 155 30.66 7.50 -36.44
CA ARG A 155 30.96 6.09 -36.77
C ARG A 155 30.10 5.12 -35.95
N GLN A 156 29.83 3.98 -36.58
CA GLN A 156 28.95 2.87 -36.18
C GLN A 156 29.24 2.23 -34.81
N CYS A 157 28.17 1.58 -34.29
CA CYS A 157 28.15 0.45 -33.35
C CYS A 157 28.53 0.69 -31.88
N SER A 158 27.54 0.65 -30.97
CA SER A 158 27.21 -0.55 -30.18
C SER A 158 26.16 -0.19 -29.12
N GLY A 159 25.15 -1.06 -28.95
CA GLY A 159 24.12 -0.87 -27.94
C GLY A 159 24.73 -0.84 -26.54
N LYS A 160 24.47 0.22 -25.79
CA LYS A 160 24.63 0.19 -24.34
C LYS A 160 23.30 -0.21 -23.74
N GLU A 161 23.06 -1.52 -23.70
CA GLU A 161 22.07 -2.13 -22.82
C GLU A 161 22.38 -1.67 -21.39
N ALA A 162 21.46 -0.91 -20.79
CA ALA A 162 21.41 -0.78 -19.36
C ALA A 162 21.03 -2.16 -18.80
N ILE A 163 22.03 -2.88 -18.27
CA ILE A 163 21.87 -4.27 -17.86
C ILE A 163 20.86 -4.33 -16.71
N LEU A 164 19.74 -5.00 -16.97
CA LEU A 164 18.58 -5.18 -16.10
C LEU A 164 18.87 -6.28 -15.06
N PHE A 165 19.66 -5.98 -14.04
CA PHE A 165 20.18 -7.00 -13.12
C PHE A 165 19.11 -7.72 -12.27
N LYS A 166 17.85 -7.28 -12.32
CA LYS A 166 16.75 -7.80 -11.50
C LYS A 166 15.41 -7.95 -12.24
N LEU A 167 15.42 -7.99 -13.57
CA LEU A 167 14.19 -7.94 -14.40
C LEU A 167 13.31 -6.70 -14.16
N GLU A 168 13.72 -5.75 -13.31
CA GLU A 168 12.98 -4.51 -13.01
C GLU A 168 13.11 -3.52 -14.15
N THR A 169 12.01 -2.95 -14.63
CA THR A 169 12.08 -1.94 -15.69
C THR A 169 12.70 -0.63 -15.20
N ILE A 170 13.20 0.20 -16.12
CA ILE A 170 13.72 1.55 -15.78
C ILE A 170 12.64 2.36 -15.06
N GLU A 171 11.39 2.27 -15.53
CA GLU A 171 10.24 2.92 -14.90
C GLU A 171 10.01 2.45 -13.45
N GLU A 172 10.20 1.16 -13.17
CA GLU A 172 10.07 0.61 -11.81
C GLU A 172 11.18 1.11 -10.88
N ILE A 173 12.40 1.21 -11.39
CA ILE A 173 13.56 1.74 -10.65
C ILE A 173 13.33 3.22 -10.31
N ASP A 174 12.96 4.03 -11.30
CA ASP A 174 12.67 5.46 -11.12
C ASP A 174 11.51 5.66 -10.13
N ARG A 175 10.45 4.85 -10.24
CA ARG A 175 9.33 4.88 -9.30
C ARG A 175 9.78 4.59 -7.87
N LYS A 176 10.63 3.58 -7.65
CA LYS A 176 11.16 3.23 -6.33
C LYS A 176 12.03 4.35 -5.76
N HIS A 177 12.89 4.95 -6.58
CA HIS A 177 13.69 6.11 -6.19
C HIS A 177 12.84 7.31 -5.80
N GLN A 178 11.77 7.59 -6.56
CA GLN A 178 10.86 8.67 -6.22
C GLN A 178 10.14 8.42 -4.88
N GLN A 179 9.69 7.19 -4.63
CA GLN A 179 9.09 6.81 -3.35
C GLN A 179 10.07 6.93 -2.18
N ASP A 180 11.31 6.48 -2.35
CA ASP A 180 12.35 6.59 -1.32
C ASP A 180 12.79 8.04 -1.06
N SER A 181 12.54 8.95 -2.00
CA SER A 181 12.86 10.39 -1.89
C SER A 181 11.75 11.23 -1.24
N ASP A 182 10.58 10.66 -1.01
CA ASP A 182 9.46 11.36 -0.37
C ASP A 182 9.70 11.54 1.14
N LEU A 183 10.10 12.75 1.54
CA LEU A 183 10.43 13.08 2.93
C LEU A 183 9.20 13.11 3.86
N SER A 184 7.98 13.14 3.31
CA SER A 184 6.75 13.07 4.11
C SER A 184 6.48 11.66 4.66
N VAL A 185 7.15 10.64 4.11
CA VAL A 185 7.03 9.25 4.53
C VAL A 185 8.17 8.88 5.48
N GLN A 186 7.86 8.26 6.60
CA GLN A 186 8.84 7.79 7.60
C GLN A 186 9.78 6.72 7.02
N MET A 187 10.91 6.48 7.68
CA MET A 187 11.83 5.43 7.25
C MET A 187 11.40 4.09 7.84
N LEU A 188 11.72 2.99 7.15
CA LEU A 188 11.39 1.65 7.65
C LEU A 188 12.01 1.36 9.02
N LYS A 189 13.21 1.88 9.30
CA LYS A 189 13.90 1.71 10.59
C LYS A 189 13.05 2.11 11.78
N ASP A 190 12.13 3.06 11.63
CA ASP A 190 11.26 3.55 12.70
C ASP A 190 10.18 2.52 13.09
N PHE A 191 10.03 1.45 12.29
CA PHE A 191 9.07 0.36 12.49
C PHE A 191 9.73 -1.01 12.76
N LEU A 192 11.07 -1.09 12.68
CA LEU A 192 11.82 -2.32 12.95
C LEU A 192 11.95 -2.54 14.46
N GLU A 193 12.04 -3.80 14.91
CA GLU A 193 12.33 -4.07 16.33
C GLU A 193 13.83 -4.16 16.56
N ASP A 194 14.27 -3.64 17.71
CA ASP A 194 15.63 -3.81 18.22
C ASP A 194 15.82 -5.21 18.83
N ASP A 195 17.05 -5.73 18.84
CA ASP A 195 17.46 -6.93 19.58
C ASP A 195 16.68 -8.24 19.29
N ILE A 196 16.29 -8.45 18.04
CA ILE A 196 15.65 -9.71 17.59
C ILE A 196 16.70 -10.76 17.24
N ASP A 197 16.43 -12.04 17.53
CA ASP A 197 17.12 -13.15 16.87
C ASP A 197 16.77 -13.15 15.36
N THR A 198 17.57 -12.42 14.59
CA THR A 198 17.40 -12.25 13.14
C THR A 198 17.58 -13.56 12.38
N ASN A 199 18.24 -14.55 12.98
CA ASN A 199 18.57 -15.82 12.30
C ASN A 199 17.33 -16.59 11.86
N GLN A 200 16.25 -16.54 12.65
CA GLN A 200 15.02 -17.26 12.36
C GLN A 200 14.26 -16.69 11.14
N TYR A 201 14.55 -15.43 10.75
CA TYR A 201 13.85 -14.74 9.67
C TYR A 201 14.65 -14.66 8.37
N PHE A 202 15.89 -15.17 8.33
CA PHE A 202 16.68 -15.17 7.11
C PHE A 202 16.04 -15.99 6.00
N LEU A 203 16.17 -15.50 4.77
CA LEU A 203 15.70 -16.23 3.60
C LEU A 203 16.55 -17.50 3.41
N PRO A 204 15.93 -18.68 3.26
CA PRO A 204 16.66 -19.91 3.01
C PRO A 204 17.50 -19.82 1.72
N PRO A 205 18.71 -20.41 1.66
CA PRO A 205 19.58 -20.38 0.48
C PRO A 205 18.91 -20.80 -0.83
N LYS A 206 18.04 -21.83 -0.76
CA LYS A 206 17.27 -22.31 -1.92
C LYS A 206 16.29 -21.26 -2.43
N SER A 207 15.67 -20.50 -1.52
CA SER A 207 14.76 -19.41 -1.86
C SER A 207 15.50 -18.23 -2.46
N LEU A 208 16.66 -17.86 -1.90
CA LEU A 208 17.53 -16.82 -2.46
C LEU A 208 17.87 -17.13 -3.92
N LEU A 209 18.36 -18.33 -4.22
CA LEU A 209 18.74 -18.70 -5.59
C LEU A 209 17.55 -18.68 -6.55
N ARG A 210 16.41 -19.23 -6.13
CA ARG A 210 15.23 -19.37 -7.00
C ARG A 210 14.54 -18.04 -7.29
N TYR A 211 14.52 -17.14 -6.31
CA TYR A 211 13.69 -15.94 -6.37
C TYR A 211 14.51 -14.63 -6.34
N ALA A 212 15.84 -14.69 -6.42
CA ALA A 212 16.72 -13.51 -6.39
C ALA A 212 16.22 -12.35 -7.27
N LEU A 213 15.84 -12.64 -8.51
CA LEU A 213 15.41 -11.63 -9.47
C LEU A 213 13.97 -11.11 -9.23
N LEU A 214 13.21 -11.73 -8.32
CA LEU A 214 11.80 -11.41 -8.05
C LEU A 214 11.59 -10.71 -6.71
N LEU A 215 12.61 -10.68 -5.85
CA LEU A 215 12.52 -10.13 -4.49
C LEU A 215 12.47 -8.60 -4.53
N ASP A 216 11.45 -7.95 -3.97
CA ASP A 216 11.58 -6.53 -3.64
C ASP A 216 12.46 -6.36 -2.38
N ILE A 217 13.68 -5.85 -2.54
CA ILE A 217 14.64 -5.67 -1.45
C ILE A 217 14.58 -4.21 -0.98
N VAL A 218 14.47 -4.02 0.32
CA VAL A 218 14.46 -2.71 0.99
C VAL A 218 15.55 -2.65 2.07
N LYS A 219 16.01 -1.45 2.40
CA LYS A 219 16.97 -1.17 3.48
C LYS A 219 16.26 -0.44 4.63
N PRO A 220 16.81 -0.41 5.85
CA PRO A 220 16.21 0.33 6.97
C PRO A 220 15.97 1.83 6.67
N THR A 221 16.78 2.43 5.81
CA THR A 221 16.64 3.83 5.38
C THR A 221 15.61 4.05 4.26
N CYS A 222 15.07 3.00 3.66
CA CYS A 222 14.04 3.12 2.64
C CYS A 222 12.74 3.68 3.25
N ARG A 223 11.98 4.40 2.43
CA ARG A 223 10.68 5.01 2.77
C ARG A 223 9.52 4.32 2.04
N ARG A 224 9.73 3.06 1.68
CA ARG A 224 8.73 2.22 1.00
C ARG A 224 8.88 0.75 1.38
N SER A 225 7.78 0.04 1.22
CA SER A 225 7.74 -1.40 1.03
C SER A 225 6.51 -1.74 0.18
N THR A 226 6.48 -2.95 -0.36
CA THR A 226 5.32 -3.51 -1.05
C THR A 226 4.26 -4.00 -0.06
N CYS A 227 3.05 -4.28 -0.56
CA CYS A 227 1.94 -4.77 0.25
C CYS A 227 2.24 -6.15 0.83
N PHE A 228 2.13 -6.29 2.16
CA PHE A 228 2.21 -7.59 2.81
C PHE A 228 0.89 -8.35 2.65
N THR A 229 0.98 -9.55 2.09
CA THR A 229 -0.16 -10.45 1.90
C THR A 229 -0.15 -11.57 2.93
N LYS A 230 -1.26 -12.29 3.07
CA LYS A 230 -1.34 -13.47 3.95
C LYS A 230 -0.38 -14.61 3.56
N GLY A 231 0.20 -14.55 2.36
CA GLY A 231 1.17 -15.52 1.86
C GLY A 231 2.61 -15.22 2.26
N TYR A 232 2.88 -14.05 2.88
CA TYR A 232 4.23 -13.64 3.27
C TYR A 232 4.89 -14.68 4.18
N GLY A 233 6.18 -14.95 3.94
CA GLY A 233 6.94 -16.02 4.59
C GLY A 233 6.65 -17.45 4.09
N SER A 234 5.59 -17.66 3.28
CA SER A 234 5.30 -18.96 2.63
C SER A 234 5.59 -18.94 1.14
N TYR A 235 5.19 -17.85 0.48
CA TYR A 235 5.46 -17.58 -0.93
C TYR A 235 6.38 -16.35 -1.00
N ILE A 236 7.24 -16.31 -2.00
CA ILE A 236 8.19 -15.21 -2.16
C ILE A 236 7.60 -14.12 -3.05
N GLU A 237 7.24 -14.49 -4.27
CA GLU A 237 6.80 -13.56 -5.30
C GLU A 237 5.49 -12.86 -4.91
N GLY A 238 5.48 -11.52 -5.03
CA GLY A 238 4.28 -10.69 -4.86
C GLY A 238 3.68 -10.66 -3.45
N THR A 239 4.38 -11.16 -2.43
CA THR A 239 3.81 -11.25 -1.08
C THR A 239 4.24 -10.15 -0.10
N GLY A 240 5.27 -9.39 -0.44
CA GLY A 240 5.86 -8.37 0.41
C GLY A 240 7.36 -8.19 0.13
N SER A 241 7.93 -7.11 0.64
CA SER A 241 9.36 -6.82 0.51
C SER A 241 10.18 -7.64 1.50
N VAL A 242 11.48 -7.77 1.28
CA VAL A 242 12.44 -8.36 2.22
C VAL A 242 13.48 -7.33 2.62
N LEU A 243 13.97 -7.41 3.86
CA LEU A 243 14.89 -6.44 4.42
C LEU A 243 16.34 -6.91 4.26
N GLN A 244 17.18 -6.06 3.68
CA GLN A 244 18.63 -6.18 3.76
C GLN A 244 19.12 -5.67 5.11
N THR A 245 19.89 -6.48 5.83
CA THR A 245 20.46 -6.12 7.14
C THR A 245 21.96 -5.84 7.10
N SER A 246 22.66 -6.17 6.00
CA SER A 246 24.07 -5.82 5.82
C SER A 246 24.22 -4.34 5.43
N GLU A 247 25.03 -3.56 6.14
CA GLU A 247 25.24 -2.13 5.83
C GLU A 247 26.27 -1.91 4.72
N ASP A 248 27.34 -2.71 4.68
CA ASP A 248 28.50 -2.49 3.80
C ASP A 248 28.34 -3.04 2.37
N VAL A 249 27.20 -3.66 2.05
CA VAL A 249 27.00 -4.39 0.80
C VAL A 249 26.01 -3.66 -0.09
N GLN A 250 26.44 -3.26 -1.29
CA GLN A 250 25.55 -2.69 -2.29
C GLN A 250 24.84 -3.80 -3.09
N ILE A 251 23.52 -3.70 -3.20
CA ILE A 251 22.67 -4.68 -3.90
C ILE A 251 23.12 -4.80 -5.35
N GLU A 252 23.39 -3.67 -6.00
CA GLU A 252 23.76 -3.58 -7.41
C GLU A 252 25.04 -4.35 -7.68
N ASN A 253 26.03 -4.26 -6.78
CA ASN A 253 27.31 -4.96 -6.91
C ASN A 253 27.14 -6.48 -6.77
N VAL A 254 26.28 -6.93 -5.85
CA VAL A 254 25.98 -8.35 -5.68
C VAL A 254 25.33 -8.89 -6.95
N TYR A 255 24.27 -8.26 -7.44
CA TYR A 255 23.53 -8.74 -8.60
C TYR A 255 24.35 -8.67 -9.90
N LYS A 256 25.18 -7.63 -10.08
CA LYS A 256 26.16 -7.55 -11.18
C LYS A 256 27.10 -8.74 -11.22
N SER A 257 27.53 -9.19 -10.05
CA SER A 257 28.48 -10.31 -9.93
C SER A 257 27.85 -11.70 -10.12
N LEU A 258 26.51 -11.82 -10.22
CA LEU A 258 25.85 -13.13 -10.34
C LEU A 258 25.97 -13.75 -11.73
N THR A 259 26.36 -12.98 -12.74
CA THR A 259 26.51 -13.48 -14.11
C THR A 259 27.63 -14.53 -14.17
N ASN A 260 27.40 -15.63 -14.89
CA ASN A 260 28.36 -16.72 -15.10
C ASN A 260 28.87 -17.46 -13.86
N LEU A 261 28.28 -17.25 -12.68
CA LEU A 261 28.61 -17.98 -11.45
C LEU A 261 27.85 -19.32 -11.33
N SER A 262 28.47 -20.28 -10.65
CA SER A 262 27.82 -21.52 -10.22
C SER A 262 26.70 -21.24 -9.20
N GLN A 263 25.83 -22.23 -8.96
CA GLN A 263 24.73 -22.06 -8.00
C GLN A 263 25.22 -21.80 -6.57
N GLU A 264 26.29 -22.46 -6.15
CA GLU A 264 26.87 -22.31 -4.80
C GLU A 264 27.51 -20.94 -4.60
N GLU A 265 28.23 -20.44 -5.62
CA GLU A 265 28.81 -19.09 -5.61
C GLU A 265 27.72 -18.02 -5.61
N LYS A 266 26.64 -18.20 -6.38
CA LYS A 266 25.47 -17.30 -6.36
C LYS A 266 24.84 -17.23 -4.97
N ILE A 267 24.63 -18.38 -4.33
CA ILE A 267 24.12 -18.44 -2.96
C ILE A 267 25.05 -17.69 -2.01
N THR A 268 26.35 -17.91 -2.11
CA THR A 268 27.36 -17.26 -1.26
C THR A 268 27.29 -15.75 -1.42
N LYS A 269 27.24 -15.23 -2.66
CA LYS A 269 27.10 -13.81 -2.96
C LYS A 269 25.78 -13.22 -2.45
N LEU A 270 24.65 -13.90 -2.70
CA LEU A 270 23.34 -13.47 -2.21
C LEU A 270 23.25 -13.46 -0.69
N SER A 271 23.92 -14.40 -0.02
CA SER A 271 23.95 -14.49 1.44
C SER A 271 24.70 -13.31 2.08
N MET A 272 25.59 -12.63 1.35
CA MET A 272 26.25 -11.40 1.82
C MET A 272 25.27 -10.27 2.12
N LEU A 273 24.12 -10.24 1.44
CA LEU A 273 23.06 -9.24 1.67
C LEU A 273 22.32 -9.45 3.00
N LYS A 274 22.47 -10.62 3.65
CA LYS A 274 21.76 -10.98 4.88
C LYS A 274 20.27 -10.63 4.82
N LEU A 275 19.61 -11.10 3.75
CA LEU A 275 18.19 -10.82 3.51
C LEU A 275 17.32 -11.58 4.51
N ARG A 276 16.43 -10.87 5.20
CA ARG A 276 15.43 -11.45 6.09
C ARG A 276 14.02 -11.01 5.74
N TYR A 277 13.04 -11.80 6.18
CA TYR A 277 11.67 -11.36 6.24
C TYR A 277 11.49 -10.30 7.34
N PHE A 278 10.51 -9.43 7.15
CA PHE A 278 9.97 -8.64 8.25
C PHE A 278 9.35 -9.57 9.29
N THR A 279 9.52 -9.26 10.57
CA THR A 279 8.85 -10.02 11.62
C THR A 279 7.35 -9.69 11.61
N PRO A 280 6.52 -10.56 12.19
CA PRO A 280 5.11 -10.28 12.37
C PRO A 280 4.85 -8.98 13.15
N LYS A 281 5.69 -8.64 14.13
CA LYS A 281 5.55 -7.41 14.91
C LYS A 281 5.97 -6.19 14.09
N GLU A 282 7.03 -6.26 13.30
CA GLU A 282 7.40 -5.17 12.37
C GLU A 282 6.29 -4.91 11.33
N ILE A 283 5.68 -5.97 10.78
CA ILE A 283 4.51 -5.80 9.90
C ILE A 283 3.35 -5.18 10.68
N ALA A 284 3.08 -5.61 11.92
CA ALA A 284 2.03 -5.02 12.74
C ALA A 284 2.29 -3.52 13.01
N ASN A 285 3.54 -3.13 13.27
CA ASN A 285 3.93 -1.72 13.41
C ASN A 285 3.65 -0.95 12.10
N LEU A 286 4.04 -1.51 10.95
CA LEU A 286 3.77 -0.93 9.63
C LEU A 286 2.26 -0.86 9.30
N LEU A 287 1.44 -1.72 9.91
CA LEU A 287 -0.03 -1.70 9.82
C LEU A 287 -0.68 -0.85 10.93
N GLY A 288 0.10 -0.11 11.72
CA GLY A 288 -0.43 0.83 12.74
C GLY A 288 -1.03 0.16 13.97
N PHE A 289 -0.69 -1.10 14.26
CA PHE A 289 -1.05 -1.70 15.54
C PHE A 289 -0.34 -0.98 16.69
N PRO A 290 -0.97 -0.85 17.87
CA PRO A 290 -0.34 -0.18 19.01
C PRO A 290 0.91 -0.94 19.49
N PRO A 291 1.86 -0.26 20.16
CA PRO A 291 3.08 -0.90 20.66
C PRO A 291 2.80 -2.11 21.56
N ASP A 292 1.76 -2.03 22.39
CA ASP A 292 1.35 -3.10 23.31
C ASP A 292 0.63 -4.27 22.62
N PHE A 293 0.37 -4.18 21.30
CA PHE A 293 -0.17 -5.30 20.53
C PHE A 293 0.87 -6.42 20.47
N GLY A 294 0.65 -7.43 21.31
CA GLY A 294 1.35 -8.70 21.30
C GLY A 294 0.44 -9.78 20.77
N LEU A 295 0.97 -10.65 19.91
CA LEU A 295 0.27 -11.87 19.54
C LEU A 295 0.42 -12.86 20.69
N LEU A 296 -0.64 -13.58 21.05
CA LEU A 296 -0.58 -14.52 22.17
C LEU A 296 0.40 -15.66 21.86
N ARG A 297 1.31 -15.95 22.81
CA ARG A 297 2.35 -17.00 22.70
C ARG A 297 1.84 -18.36 22.21
N THR A 298 0.57 -18.65 22.42
CA THR A 298 -0.11 -19.89 21.99
C THR A 298 -0.24 -20.04 20.46
N PHE A 299 -0.14 -18.95 19.67
CA PHE A 299 -0.19 -18.99 18.19
C PHE A 299 1.18 -19.12 17.51
N TYR A 300 2.28 -19.18 18.27
CA TYR A 300 3.65 -19.12 17.75
C TYR A 300 4.15 -20.41 17.09
N THR A 301 3.33 -21.46 17.05
CA THR A 301 3.77 -22.75 16.49
C THR A 301 3.99 -22.72 14.98
N LYS A 302 3.48 -21.71 14.25
CA LYS A 302 3.75 -21.49 12.81
C LYS A 302 3.78 -20.01 12.45
N MET A 303 4.97 -19.46 12.18
CA MET A 303 5.22 -18.13 11.58
C MET A 303 4.20 -17.70 10.50
N VAL A 304 3.86 -18.63 9.61
CA VAL A 304 2.89 -18.44 8.52
C VAL A 304 1.48 -18.08 9.00
N MET A 305 1.03 -18.63 10.13
CA MET A 305 -0.29 -18.35 10.68
C MET A 305 -0.37 -16.90 11.19
N LEU A 306 0.75 -16.39 11.68
CA LEU A 306 0.86 -15.04 12.22
C LEU A 306 0.76 -13.98 11.14
N PHE A 307 1.48 -14.16 10.03
CA PHE A 307 1.35 -13.32 8.83
C PHE A 307 -0.07 -13.38 8.25
N LYS A 308 -0.73 -14.55 8.29
CA LYS A 308 -2.13 -14.65 7.84
C LYS A 308 -3.08 -13.81 8.68
N ILE A 309 -2.90 -13.74 10.00
CA ILE A 309 -3.76 -12.96 10.89
C ILE A 309 -3.51 -11.46 10.68
N ILE A 310 -2.24 -11.04 10.75
CA ILE A 310 -1.87 -9.62 10.66
C ILE A 310 -2.16 -9.06 9.27
N CYS A 311 -1.80 -9.72 8.18
CA CYS A 311 -2.01 -9.15 6.84
C CYS A 311 -3.50 -9.06 6.46
N ASN A 312 -4.39 -9.77 7.17
CA ASN A 312 -5.85 -9.68 7.02
C ASN A 312 -6.49 -8.63 7.94
N HIS A 313 -5.81 -8.21 9.01
CA HIS A 313 -6.29 -7.19 9.95
C HIS A 313 -5.36 -6.00 9.91
N ASP A 314 -5.82 -4.88 9.36
CA ASP A 314 -4.99 -3.70 9.16
C ASP A 314 -5.57 -2.49 9.91
N PRO A 315 -5.05 -2.14 11.10
CA PRO A 315 -5.43 -0.94 11.83
C PRO A 315 -5.10 0.37 11.12
N ASN A 316 -4.20 0.40 10.14
CA ASN A 316 -4.05 1.59 9.31
C ASN A 316 -5.30 1.84 8.48
N ASN A 317 -6.00 0.80 8.04
CA ASN A 317 -7.32 1.01 7.44
C ASN A 317 -8.26 1.68 8.45
N PHE A 318 -8.19 1.32 9.74
CA PHE A 318 -8.94 1.99 10.80
C PHE A 318 -8.45 3.42 11.05
N THR A 319 -7.16 3.72 10.92
CA THR A 319 -6.61 5.08 11.09
C THR A 319 -6.95 5.98 9.90
N ILE A 320 -6.78 5.48 8.67
CA ILE A 320 -7.30 6.10 7.44
C ILE A 320 -8.77 6.41 7.60
N PHE A 321 -9.52 5.47 8.16
CA PHE A 321 -10.95 5.60 8.40
C PHE A 321 -11.31 6.62 9.47
N VAL A 322 -10.59 6.66 10.61
CA VAL A 322 -10.76 7.69 11.64
C VAL A 322 -10.50 9.07 11.05
N LEU A 323 -9.41 9.22 10.28
CA LEU A 323 -9.07 10.48 9.62
C LEU A 323 -10.14 10.90 8.61
N ILE A 324 -10.67 9.98 7.80
CA ILE A 324 -11.80 10.32 6.91
C ILE A 324 -13.03 10.75 7.72
N CYS A 325 -13.31 10.10 8.84
CA CYS A 325 -14.43 10.46 9.72
C CYS A 325 -14.26 11.82 10.40
N GLU A 326 -13.03 12.30 10.63
CA GLU A 326 -12.78 13.66 11.18
C GLU A 326 -13.31 14.77 10.27
N PHE A 327 -13.38 14.52 8.95
CA PHE A 327 -13.98 15.47 8.01
C PHE A 327 -15.52 15.45 8.01
N ILE A 328 -16.16 14.48 8.68
CA ILE A 328 -17.60 14.39 8.79
C ILE A 328 -18.06 15.08 10.09
N PRO A 329 -18.74 16.24 10.02
CA PRO A 329 -19.28 16.86 11.23
C PRO A 329 -20.31 15.94 11.91
N PHE A 330 -20.13 15.70 13.21
CA PHE A 330 -20.91 14.73 14.01
C PHE A 330 -22.26 15.25 14.51
#